data_AF-D0MCS9-F1
#
_entry.id   AF-D0MCS9-F1
#
_cell.length_a   1.000
_cell.length_b   1.000
_cell.length_c   1.000
_cell.angle_alpha   90.00
_cell.angle_beta   90.00
_cell.angle_gamma   90.00
#
_symmetry.space_group_name_H-M   'P 1'
#
loop_
_entity.id
_entity.type
_entity.pdbx_description
1 polymer ?
#
loop_
_entity_poly.entity_id
_entity_poly.type
_entity_poly.pdbx_seq_one_letter_code
_entity_poly.pdbx_strand_id
1 'polypeptide(L)'
;MAILTVPKVLREKLGDDGVEALITLLNEAAHHERNNLLGILEERFERRVTEEGARLDKRIAEEVARLEVLLAATEKRLDQRITEEVAKLQQQIAAVDNRITEEVAKLQQQIAAVDNRITEEVAKLQQQIAAVDNRITSEMAKMGERIAGVRADLIRWMFIFWVGQIGTLIALLFAFLR
;
A
#
# COMPACT_ATOMS: atom_id res chain seq x y z
N MET A 1 67.04 -50.09 -5.55
CA MET A 1 68.47 -50.42 -5.34
C MET A 1 69.18 -50.10 -6.64
N ALA A 2 70.15 -49.18 -6.63
CA ALA A 2 71.01 -48.99 -7.80
C ALA A 2 71.95 -50.21 -7.88
N ILE A 3 71.90 -50.97 -8.97
CA ILE A 3 72.80 -52.10 -9.17
C ILE A 3 74.14 -51.51 -9.62
N LEU A 4 75.06 -51.33 -8.69
CA LEU A 4 76.44 -50.89 -8.96
C LEU A 4 77.22 -52.06 -9.58
N THR A 5 77.20 -52.17 -10.91
CA THR A 5 78.06 -53.10 -11.64
C THR A 5 79.49 -52.61 -11.62
N VAL A 6 80.34 -53.26 -10.82
CA VAL A 6 81.76 -52.93 -10.76
C VAL A 6 82.44 -53.33 -12.09
N PRO A 7 83.11 -52.39 -12.79
CA PRO A 7 83.82 -52.67 -14.03
C PRO A 7 84.82 -53.84 -13.90
N LYS A 8 84.93 -54.69 -14.94
CA LYS A 8 85.81 -55.88 -14.95
C LYS A 8 87.26 -55.59 -14.52
N VAL A 9 87.78 -54.44 -14.94
CA VAL A 9 89.15 -53.98 -14.63
C VAL A 9 89.38 -53.78 -13.13
N LEU A 10 88.36 -53.31 -12.40
CA LEU A 10 88.43 -53.14 -10.95
C LEU A 10 88.30 -54.48 -10.23
N ARG A 11 87.50 -55.41 -10.77
CA ARG A 11 87.33 -56.76 -10.23
C ARG A 11 88.61 -57.60 -10.30
N GLU A 12 89.33 -57.54 -11.43
CA GLU A 12 90.61 -58.24 -11.60
C GLU A 12 91.74 -57.69 -10.71
N LYS A 13 91.69 -56.42 -10.33
CA LYS A 13 92.73 -55.75 -9.53
C LYS A 13 92.50 -55.80 -8.02
N LEU A 14 91.25 -55.79 -7.57
CA LEU A 14 90.87 -55.75 -6.15
C LEU A 14 90.55 -57.13 -5.55
N GLY A 15 90.34 -58.15 -6.39
CA GLY A 15 89.82 -59.46 -5.95
C GLY A 15 88.33 -59.40 -5.57
N ASP A 16 87.71 -60.57 -5.39
CA ASP A 16 86.26 -60.64 -5.09
C ASP A 16 85.90 -59.95 -3.76
N ASP A 17 86.70 -60.15 -2.71
CA ASP A 17 86.52 -59.52 -1.39
C ASP A 17 86.65 -57.98 -1.45
N GLY A 18 87.62 -57.46 -2.22
CA GLY A 18 87.84 -56.03 -2.38
C GLY A 18 86.74 -55.34 -3.19
N VAL A 19 86.12 -56.06 -4.12
CA VAL A 19 84.95 -55.61 -4.88
C VAL A 19 83.72 -55.54 -3.99
N GLU A 20 83.51 -56.51 -3.11
CA GLU A 20 82.40 -56.52 -2.15
C GLU A 20 82.53 -55.38 -1.12
N ALA A 21 83.75 -55.13 -0.63
CA ALA A 21 84.04 -53.97 0.22
C ALA A 21 83.79 -52.63 -0.49
N LEU A 22 84.19 -52.51 -1.76
CA LEU A 22 83.96 -51.30 -2.56
C LEU A 22 82.47 -51.07 -2.85
N ILE A 23 81.71 -52.14 -3.15
CA ILE A 23 80.25 -52.06 -3.32
C ILE A 23 79.59 -51.62 -2.01
N THR A 24 80.05 -52.14 -0.87
CA THR A 24 79.54 -51.76 0.45
C THR A 24 79.79 -50.27 0.73
N LEU A 25 81.02 -49.80 0.55
CA LEU A 25 81.38 -48.39 0.73
C LEU A 25 80.64 -47.45 -0.23
N LEU A 26 80.51 -47.83 -1.50
CA LEU A 26 79.78 -47.02 -2.48
C LEU A 26 78.28 -46.97 -2.20
N ASN A 27 77.68 -48.08 -1.76
CA ASN A 27 76.28 -48.10 -1.32
C ASN A 27 76.08 -47.24 -0.08
N GLU A 28 77.00 -47.30 0.89
CA GLU A 28 76.93 -46.50 2.12
C GLU A 28 77.12 -45.00 1.82
N ALA A 29 78.09 -44.63 0.98
CA ALA A 29 78.28 -43.26 0.52
C ALA A 29 77.09 -42.74 -0.30
N ALA A 30 76.52 -43.55 -1.21
CA ALA A 30 75.34 -43.18 -1.99
C ALA A 30 74.08 -43.06 -1.11
N HIS A 31 73.93 -43.91 -0.10
CA HIS A 31 72.86 -43.80 0.89
C HIS A 31 73.01 -42.56 1.75
N HIS A 32 74.22 -42.27 2.22
CA HIS A 32 74.53 -41.08 3.00
C HIS A 32 74.22 -39.80 2.20
N GLU A 33 74.66 -39.73 0.94
CA GLU A 33 74.38 -38.58 0.07
C GLU A 33 72.88 -38.42 -0.21
N ARG A 34 72.18 -39.52 -0.53
CA ARG A 34 70.73 -39.49 -0.73
C ARG A 34 70.00 -39.04 0.52
N ASN A 35 70.38 -39.52 1.70
CA ASN A 35 69.75 -39.13 2.97
C ASN A 35 70.03 -37.65 3.29
N ASN A 36 71.24 -37.15 3.03
CA ASN A 36 71.58 -35.74 3.20
C ASN A 36 70.75 -34.85 2.25
N LEU A 37 70.65 -35.23 0.97
CA LEU A 37 69.82 -34.52 -0.01
C LEU A 37 68.33 -34.56 0.35
N LEU A 38 67.82 -35.69 0.84
CA LEU A 38 66.45 -35.82 1.32
C LEU A 38 66.20 -34.88 2.51
N GLY A 39 67.09 -34.84 3.50
CA GLY A 39 66.96 -33.92 4.64
C GLY A 39 66.95 -32.45 4.23
N ILE A 40 67.81 -32.04 3.29
CA ILE A 40 67.83 -30.67 2.75
C ILE A 40 66.53 -30.35 2.00
N LEU A 41 66.02 -31.29 1.20
CA LEU A 41 64.78 -31.11 0.46
C LEU A 41 63.57 -31.06 1.39
N GLU A 42 63.53 -31.89 2.43
CA GLU A 42 62.51 -31.87 3.47
C GLU A 42 62.49 -30.52 4.19
N GLU A 43 63.65 -30.03 4.67
CA GLU A 43 63.73 -28.72 5.33
C GLU A 43 63.31 -27.57 4.41
N ARG A 44 63.72 -27.60 3.13
CA ARG A 44 63.31 -26.59 2.15
C ARG A 44 61.82 -26.68 1.82
N PHE A 45 61.26 -27.88 1.73
CA PHE A 45 59.85 -28.07 1.47
C PHE A 45 59.01 -27.60 2.65
N GLU A 46 59.39 -27.99 3.87
CA GLU A 46 58.73 -27.57 5.10
C GLU A 46 58.79 -26.04 5.23
N ARG A 47 59.96 -25.42 5.05
CA ARG A 47 60.11 -23.96 5.06
C ARG A 47 59.18 -23.29 4.04
N ARG A 48 59.14 -23.77 2.79
CA ARG A 48 58.27 -23.21 1.74
C ARG A 48 56.78 -23.36 2.07
N VAL A 49 56.38 -24.50 2.62
CA VAL A 49 54.97 -24.74 3.01
C VAL A 49 54.58 -23.80 4.15
N THR A 50 55.43 -23.63 5.16
CA THR A 50 55.20 -22.68 6.25
C THR A 50 55.13 -21.24 5.75
N GLU A 51 56.04 -20.84 4.86
CA GLU A 51 56.06 -19.49 4.27
C GLU A 51 54.81 -19.21 3.43
N GLU A 52 54.41 -20.12 2.56
CA GLU A 52 53.20 -19.95 1.75
C GLU A 52 51.93 -20.00 2.60
N GLY A 53 51.89 -20.85 3.65
CA GLY A 53 50.81 -20.85 4.64
C GLY A 53 50.66 -19.50 5.34
N ALA A 54 51.76 -18.97 5.88
CA ALA A 54 51.76 -17.66 6.53
C ALA A 54 51.38 -16.52 5.57
N ARG A 55 51.78 -16.61 4.29
CA ARG A 55 51.43 -15.64 3.26
C ARG A 55 49.93 -15.69 2.92
N LEU A 56 49.35 -16.88 2.83
CA LEU A 56 47.92 -17.05 2.60
C LEU A 56 47.11 -16.55 3.80
N ASP A 57 47.50 -16.89 5.02
CA ASP A 57 46.84 -16.41 6.24
C ASP A 57 46.83 -14.87 6.30
N LYS A 58 47.97 -14.25 5.98
CA LYS A 58 48.06 -12.79 5.90
C LYS A 58 47.11 -12.21 4.84
N ARG A 59 47.07 -12.78 3.64
CA ARG A 59 46.16 -12.33 2.58
C ARG A 59 44.70 -12.50 2.96
N ILE A 60 44.35 -13.62 3.59
CA ILE A 60 42.99 -13.88 4.07
C ILE A 60 42.62 -12.84 5.13
N ALA A 61 43.49 -12.58 6.11
CA ALA A 61 43.24 -11.57 7.14
C ALA A 61 43.04 -10.17 6.55
N GLU A 62 43.86 -9.80 5.55
CA GLU A 62 43.74 -8.51 4.85
C GLU A 62 42.41 -8.40 4.07
N GLU A 63 42.00 -9.44 3.35
CA GLU A 63 40.73 -9.44 2.60
C GLU A 63 39.51 -9.46 3.53
N VAL A 64 39.56 -10.22 4.63
CA VAL A 64 38.49 -10.20 5.65
C VAL A 64 38.35 -8.80 6.25
N ALA A 65 39.45 -8.16 6.64
CA ALA A 65 39.42 -6.79 7.16
C ALA A 65 38.86 -5.79 6.14
N ARG A 66 39.19 -5.93 4.84
CA ARG A 66 38.61 -5.09 3.77
C ARG A 66 37.12 -5.31 3.63
N LEU A 67 36.67 -6.56 3.66
CA LEU A 67 35.25 -6.91 3.56
C LEU A 67 34.46 -6.39 4.76
N GLU A 68 34.99 -6.48 5.97
CA GLU A 68 34.37 -5.92 7.17
C GLU A 68 34.17 -4.41 7.05
N VAL A 69 35.18 -3.67 6.57
CA VAL A 69 35.08 -2.23 6.33
C VAL A 69 34.04 -1.90 5.27
N LEU A 70 34.01 -2.64 4.15
CA LEU A 70 33.02 -2.45 3.10
C LEU A 70 31.60 -2.75 3.59
N LEU A 71 31.42 -3.84 4.34
CA LEU A 71 30.14 -4.22 4.92
C LEU A 71 29.62 -3.13 5.86
N ALA A 72 30.44 -2.68 6.82
CA ALA A 72 30.08 -1.61 7.74
C ALA A 72 29.73 -0.30 7.01
N ALA A 73 30.46 0.04 5.94
CA ALA A 73 30.16 1.21 5.13
C ALA A 73 28.83 1.06 4.36
N THR A 74 28.54 -0.14 3.82
CA THR A 74 27.28 -0.41 3.13
C THR A 74 26.09 -0.42 4.08
N GLU A 75 26.23 -0.98 5.27
CA GLU A 75 25.21 -0.99 6.32
C GLU A 75 24.84 0.44 6.71
N LYS A 76 25.83 1.27 7.05
CA LYS A 76 25.61 2.69 7.36
C LYS A 76 24.92 3.45 6.22
N ARG A 77 25.29 3.18 4.98
CA ARG A 77 24.65 3.80 3.80
C ARG A 77 23.21 3.36 3.64
N LEU A 78 22.90 2.08 3.90
CA LEU A 78 21.54 1.56 3.85
C LEU A 78 20.69 2.17 4.97
N ASP A 79 21.20 2.22 6.21
CA ASP A 79 20.50 2.84 7.33
C ASP A 79 20.17 4.31 7.07
N GLN A 80 21.12 5.06 6.51
CA GLN A 80 20.89 6.44 6.12
C GLN A 80 19.79 6.56 5.06
N ARG A 81 19.86 5.76 3.99
CA ARG A 81 18.83 5.76 2.94
C ARG A 81 17.45 5.36 3.47
N ILE A 82 17.39 4.36 4.34
CA ILE A 82 16.14 3.92 4.96
C ILE A 82 15.58 5.06 5.81
N THR A 83 16.40 5.72 6.62
CA THR A 83 15.97 6.86 7.45
C THR A 83 15.44 8.01 6.61
N GLU A 84 16.15 8.36 5.52
CA GLU A 84 15.74 9.42 4.60
C GLU A 84 14.41 9.09 3.89
N GLU A 85 14.25 7.87 3.37
CA GLU A 85 13.01 7.45 2.71
C GLU A 85 11.84 7.36 3.70
N VAL A 86 12.07 6.86 4.92
CA VAL A 86 11.05 6.85 5.98
C VAL A 86 10.60 8.28 6.32
N ALA A 87 11.54 9.21 6.48
CA ALA A 87 11.21 10.61 6.75
C ALA A 87 10.39 11.25 5.61
N LYS A 88 10.78 10.97 4.36
CA LYS A 88 10.06 11.45 3.17
C LYS A 88 8.65 10.87 3.08
N LEU A 89 8.49 9.57 3.35
CA LEU A 89 7.17 8.92 3.38
C LEU A 89 6.29 9.48 4.50
N GLN A 90 6.85 9.71 5.70
CA GLN A 90 6.13 10.36 6.80
C GLN A 90 5.65 11.76 6.40
N GLN A 91 6.48 12.54 5.72
CA GLN A 91 6.10 13.87 5.21
C GLN A 91 4.98 13.79 4.17
N GLN A 92 5.05 12.82 3.24
CA GLN A 92 4.00 12.61 2.23
C GLN A 92 2.67 12.19 2.86
N ILE A 93 2.71 11.30 3.85
CA ILE A 93 1.52 10.86 4.60
C ILE A 93 0.89 12.06 5.30
N ALA A 94 1.68 12.85 6.05
CA ALA A 94 1.18 14.05 6.74
C ALA A 94 0.56 15.07 5.76
N ALA A 95 1.16 15.26 4.58
CA ALA A 95 0.61 16.15 3.56
C ALA A 95 -0.73 15.64 3.01
N VAL A 96 -0.86 14.33 2.79
CA VAL A 96 -2.13 13.71 2.35
C VAL A 96 -3.19 13.81 3.44
N ASP A 97 -2.86 13.56 4.70
CA ASP A 97 -3.79 13.67 5.83
C ASP A 97 -4.33 15.09 6.00
N ASN A 98 -3.47 16.09 5.88
CA ASN A 98 -3.88 17.50 5.90
C ASN A 98 -4.85 17.81 4.76
N ARG A 99 -4.53 17.39 3.53
CA ARG A 99 -5.39 17.61 2.36
C ARG A 99 -6.75 16.90 2.52
N ILE A 100 -6.77 15.69 3.05
CA ILE A 100 -8.02 14.97 3.34
C ILE A 100 -8.84 15.73 4.37
N THR A 101 -8.20 16.20 5.44
CA THR A 101 -8.88 16.97 6.51
C THR A 101 -9.50 18.26 5.96
N GLU A 102 -8.77 18.99 5.11
CA GLU A 102 -9.27 20.21 4.45
C GLU A 102 -10.46 19.93 3.53
N GLU A 103 -10.38 18.90 2.68
CA GLU A 103 -11.48 18.55 1.78
C GLU A 103 -12.71 18.04 2.54
N VAL A 104 -12.52 17.27 3.62
CA VAL A 104 -13.61 16.85 4.50
C VAL A 104 -14.29 18.06 5.14
N ALA A 105 -13.53 19.03 5.67
CA ALA A 105 -14.08 20.24 6.27
C ALA A 105 -14.87 21.07 5.24
N LYS A 106 -14.34 21.20 4.02
CA LYS A 106 -15.01 21.91 2.91
C LYS A 106 -16.31 21.23 2.50
N LEU A 107 -16.32 19.89 2.40
CA LEU A 107 -17.52 19.12 2.09
C LEU A 107 -18.56 19.25 3.20
N GLN A 108 -18.16 19.20 4.47
CA GLN A 108 -19.06 19.44 5.61
C GLN A 108 -19.70 20.83 5.53
N GLN A 109 -18.93 21.86 5.18
CA GLN A 109 -19.46 23.21 5.00
C GLN A 109 -20.46 23.28 3.84
N GLN A 110 -20.18 22.62 2.72
CA GLN A 110 -21.08 22.56 1.57
C GLN A 110 -22.39 21.83 1.91
N ILE A 111 -22.31 20.71 2.63
CA ILE A 111 -23.49 19.96 3.11
C ILE A 111 -24.34 20.86 4.01
N ALA A 112 -23.74 21.52 5.00
CA ALA A 112 -24.47 22.42 5.89
C ALA A 112 -25.13 23.59 5.14
N ALA A 113 -24.46 24.14 4.13
CA ALA A 113 -25.03 25.20 3.29
C ALA A 113 -26.23 24.71 2.46
N VAL A 114 -26.16 23.48 1.93
CA VAL A 114 -27.28 22.85 1.21
C VAL A 114 -28.43 22.55 2.15
N ASP A 115 -28.18 22.01 3.34
CA ASP A 115 -29.22 21.72 4.34
C ASP A 115 -29.97 22.98 4.77
N ASN A 116 -29.26 24.09 4.97
CA ASN A 116 -29.87 25.38 5.28
C ASN A 116 -30.77 25.86 4.12
N ARG A 117 -30.28 25.79 2.88
CA ARG A 117 -31.08 26.17 1.70
C ARG A 117 -32.32 25.30 1.53
N ILE A 118 -32.21 23.99 1.74
CA ILE A 118 -33.35 23.07 1.69
C ILE A 118 -34.36 23.45 2.78
N THR A 119 -33.89 23.72 4.00
CA THR A 119 -34.74 24.13 5.11
C THR A 119 -35.50 25.42 4.80
N GLU A 120 -34.83 26.42 4.25
CA GLU A 120 -35.45 27.68 3.83
C GLU A 120 -36.49 27.48 2.72
N GLU A 121 -36.17 26.71 1.68
CA GLU A 121 -37.10 26.46 0.58
C GLU A 121 -38.32 25.64 1.04
N VAL A 122 -38.13 24.65 1.92
CA VAL A 122 -39.23 23.90 2.53
C VAL A 122 -40.13 24.83 3.35
N ALA A 123 -39.57 25.75 4.15
CA ALA A 123 -40.34 26.72 4.91
C ALA A 123 -41.15 27.67 4.00
N LYS A 124 -40.53 28.17 2.92
CA LYS A 124 -41.24 29.00 1.92
C LYS A 124 -42.36 28.25 1.24
N LEU A 125 -42.13 26.99 0.84
CA LEU A 125 -43.15 26.16 0.22
C LEU A 125 -44.31 25.89 1.19
N GLN A 126 -44.03 25.59 2.45
CA GLN A 126 -45.06 25.44 3.48
C GLN A 126 -45.90 26.71 3.64
N GLN A 127 -45.26 27.89 3.63
CA GLN A 127 -45.97 29.17 3.68
C GLN A 127 -46.84 29.40 2.44
N GLN A 128 -46.34 29.09 1.24
CA GLN A 128 -47.10 29.21 0.00
C GLN A 128 -48.31 28.26 -0.02
N ILE A 129 -48.14 27.01 0.42
CA ILE A 129 -49.23 26.03 0.55
C ILE A 129 -50.30 26.58 1.51
N ALA A 130 -49.91 27.04 2.70
CA ALA A 130 -50.85 27.61 3.66
C ALA A 130 -51.59 28.85 3.11
N ALA A 131 -50.91 29.69 2.34
CA ALA A 131 -51.53 30.85 1.69
C ALA A 131 -52.55 30.43 0.63
N VAL A 132 -52.24 29.41 -0.17
CA VAL A 132 -53.15 28.84 -1.17
C VAL A 132 -54.36 28.18 -0.49
N ASP A 133 -54.15 27.38 0.56
CA ASP A 133 -55.24 26.74 1.32
C ASP A 133 -56.21 27.77 1.92
N ASN A 134 -55.67 28.85 2.50
CA ASN A 134 -56.48 29.95 3.03
C ASN A 134 -57.29 30.64 1.92
N ARG A 135 -56.67 30.88 0.75
CA ARG A 135 -57.35 31.48 -0.40
C ARG A 135 -58.46 30.58 -0.93
N ILE A 136 -58.19 29.29 -1.11
CA ILE A 136 -59.18 28.30 -1.55
C ILE A 136 -60.36 28.26 -0.56
N THR A 137 -60.06 28.21 0.74
CA THR A 137 -61.10 28.21 1.79
C THR A 137 -61.96 29.48 1.74
N SER A 138 -61.36 30.65 1.55
CA SER A 138 -62.08 31.92 1.39
C SER A 138 -62.93 31.96 0.13
N GLU A 139 -62.41 31.49 -1.01
CA GLU A 139 -63.15 31.41 -2.28
C GLU A 139 -64.33 30.44 -2.18
N MET A 140 -64.15 29.28 -1.52
CA MET A 140 -65.25 28.34 -1.24
C MET A 140 -66.34 28.95 -0.37
N ALA A 141 -65.98 29.70 0.69
CA ALA A 141 -66.95 30.37 1.55
C ALA A 141 -67.77 31.41 0.77
N LYS A 142 -67.11 32.24 -0.05
CA LYS A 142 -67.78 33.22 -0.94
C LYS A 142 -68.69 32.53 -1.96
N MET A 143 -68.27 31.38 -2.50
CA MET A 143 -69.10 30.62 -3.43
C MET A 143 -70.33 30.03 -2.73
N GLY A 144 -70.18 29.52 -1.50
CA GLY A 144 -71.28 29.06 -0.66
C GLY A 144 -72.31 30.18 -0.37
N GLU A 145 -71.84 31.39 -0.05
CA GLU A 145 -72.69 32.56 0.16
C GLU A 145 -73.45 32.95 -1.11
N ARG A 146 -72.78 33.00 -2.26
CA ARG A 146 -73.42 33.27 -3.56
C ARG A 146 -74.50 32.24 -3.90
N ILE A 147 -74.22 30.95 -3.67
CA ILE A 147 -75.19 29.87 -3.89
C ILE A 147 -76.40 30.02 -2.96
N ALA A 148 -76.17 30.34 -1.68
CA ALA A 148 -77.24 30.59 -0.72
C ALA A 148 -78.10 31.79 -1.14
N GLY A 149 -77.47 32.87 -1.61
CA GLY A 149 -78.16 34.04 -2.17
C GLY A 149 -79.04 33.67 -3.36
N VAL A 150 -78.49 32.99 -4.37
CA VAL A 150 -79.24 32.52 -5.54
C VAL A 150 -80.40 31.62 -5.14
N ARG A 151 -80.19 30.72 -4.17
CA ARG A 151 -81.25 29.85 -3.65
C ARG A 151 -82.37 30.65 -2.96
N ALA A 152 -82.02 31.64 -2.15
CA ALA A 152 -82.98 32.51 -1.48
C ALA A 152 -83.80 33.33 -2.49
N ASP A 153 -83.14 33.90 -3.51
CA ASP A 153 -83.81 34.61 -4.60
C ASP A 153 -84.75 33.68 -5.37
N LEU A 154 -84.32 32.45 -5.68
CA LEU A 154 -85.17 31.47 -6.35
C LEU A 154 -86.40 31.12 -5.50
N ILE A 155 -86.25 30.91 -4.19
CA ILE A 155 -87.37 30.65 -3.27
C ILE A 155 -88.31 31.86 -3.23
N ARG A 156 -87.78 33.08 -3.16
CA ARG A 156 -88.60 34.32 -3.18
C ARG A 156 -89.43 34.41 -4.46
N TRP A 157 -88.83 34.13 -5.62
CA TRP A 157 -89.54 34.09 -6.89
C TRP A 157 -90.59 32.97 -6.95
N MET A 158 -90.29 31.79 -6.41
CA MET A 158 -91.26 30.71 -6.29
C MET A 158 -92.48 31.14 -5.46
N PHE A 159 -92.30 31.82 -4.33
CA PHE A 159 -93.41 32.32 -3.52
C PHE A 159 -94.26 33.36 -4.26
N ILE A 160 -93.62 34.33 -4.94
CA ILE A 160 -94.34 35.35 -5.74
C ILE A 160 -95.18 34.66 -6.82
N PHE A 161 -94.58 33.69 -7.50
CA PHE A 161 -95.26 32.89 -8.52
C PHE A 161 -96.45 32.11 -7.92
N TRP A 162 -96.25 31.39 -6.81
CA TRP A 162 -97.30 30.61 -6.15
C TRP A 162 -98.47 31.47 -5.66
N VAL A 163 -98.20 32.63 -5.05
CA VAL A 163 -99.26 33.56 -4.62
C VAL A 163 -100.06 34.06 -5.81
N GLY A 164 -99.39 34.39 -6.93
CA GLY A 164 -100.05 34.76 -8.17
C GLY A 164 -100.96 33.63 -8.71
N GLN A 165 -100.44 32.40 -8.81
CA GLN A 165 -101.21 31.24 -9.28
C GLN A 165 -102.43 30.95 -8.40
N ILE A 166 -102.26 30.93 -7.07
CA ILE A 166 -103.37 30.73 -6.12
C ILE A 166 -104.41 31.84 -6.27
N GLY A 167 -103.98 33.10 -6.40
CA GLY A 167 -104.88 34.23 -6.63
C GLY A 167 -105.72 34.06 -7.91
N THR A 168 -105.10 33.61 -9.02
CA THR A 168 -105.84 33.33 -10.27
C THR A 168 -106.83 32.17 -10.13
N LEU A 169 -106.46 31.09 -9.44
CA LEU A 169 -107.35 29.95 -9.19
C LEU A 169 -108.55 30.36 -8.34
N ILE A 170 -108.33 31.12 -7.26
CA ILE A 170 -109.41 31.64 -6.41
C ILE A 170 -110.34 32.53 -7.22
N ALA A 171 -109.80 33.44 -8.03
CA ALA A 171 -110.59 34.31 -8.90
C ALA A 171 -111.44 33.52 -9.91
N LEU A 172 -110.87 32.47 -10.52
CA LEU A 172 -111.59 31.59 -11.45
C LEU A 172 -112.70 30.80 -10.74
N LEU A 173 -112.43 30.27 -9.55
CA LEU A 173 -113.40 29.52 -8.75
C LEU A 173 -114.57 30.42 -8.30
N PHE A 174 -114.29 31.67 -7.90
CA PHE A 174 -115.32 32.68 -7.60
C PHE A 174 -116.15 33.07 -8.83
N ALA A 175 -115.53 33.14 -10.01
CA ALA A 175 -116.24 33.42 -11.26
C ALA A 175 -117.17 32.25 -11.68
N PHE A 176 -116.82 31.00 -11.35
CA PHE A 176 -117.63 29.80 -11.66
C PHE A 176 -118.74 29.49 -10.63
N LEU A 177 -118.65 30.01 -9.41
CA LEU A 177 -119.65 29.83 -8.33
C LEU A 177 -120.71 30.96 -8.28
N ARG A 178 -120.69 31.88 -9.25
CA ARG A 178 -121.67 32.96 -9.42
C ARG A 178 -122.57 32.67 -10.62
#